data_AF-A0A1Q7HE89-F1
#
_entry.id   AF-A0A1Q7HE89-F1
#
_cell.length_a   1.000
_cell.length_b   1.000
_cell.length_c   1.000
_cell.angle_alpha   90.00
_cell.angle_beta   90.00
_cell.angle_gamma   90.00
#
_symmetry.space_group_name_H-M   'P 1'
#
loop_
_entity.id
_entity.type
_entity.pdbx_description
1 polymer ?
#
loop_
_entity_poly.entity_id
_entity_poly.type
_entity_poly.pdbx_seq_one_letter_code
_entity_poly.pdbx_strand_id
1 'polypeptide(L)'
;MLHRVIQNCGLEDCGELVALATPGQLAAVFDLDLWRPAQPGLDEQFNADRFGVWLEVMMESGATVAAQKLADVDVGLATAGFAQHVLVFDPAAGSPSAPMDGGEMTAAGTPNDGLSCDIGGYLVVGRRTESWDAVVAVLSSLDAEHHAYFHRVMRGCRSLSNSKPEVDGLDDLLPNEEQVMFDLAFNRERRREQQGYVTPAQARAFLQMSRQVGLGRDTTPPSNPVARAYFRAIEWTTPADAGSGSRRLPTASGATSAPEDSTDAVSAIIDVLLDAGILPQQPRALLDGPQSHASRLARIQAQMRFAGDHDHAAYSMRSQELAYLANTIMAGCSIQARPFTAQEASDAAVAVCNLGLENWPRHWLLAKARRDSSVVDAATALPDDFLVGHDLVSVFQVGWTVLHDDVCMFTAEQLIGVLTRLRYDDREIQAGLHALRIEIARHWQAGAPWRARDLLDVIMILDMPAWATLLGLIDECPVIHAGIGASRGSPTHAVSAFSFEFISENEQIASVREFMQSLPATMRA
;
A
#
# COMPACT_ATOMS: atom_id res chain seq x y z
N MET A 1 -13.94 -2.49 -8.96
CA MET A 1 -14.36 -1.82 -10.21
C MET A 1 -14.79 -0.38 -9.95
N LEU A 2 -15.86 -0.14 -9.17
CA LEU A 2 -16.34 1.22 -8.86
C LEU A 2 -15.24 2.17 -8.35
N HIS A 3 -14.44 1.73 -7.36
CA HIS A 3 -13.29 2.51 -6.87
C HIS A 3 -12.32 2.94 -7.99
N ARG A 4 -12.12 2.10 -9.00
CA ARG A 4 -11.18 2.38 -10.07
C ARG A 4 -11.75 3.34 -11.12
N VAL A 5 -13.06 3.30 -11.34
CA VAL A 5 -13.74 4.34 -12.13
C VAL A 5 -13.57 5.70 -11.44
N ILE A 6 -13.76 5.75 -10.11
CA ILE A 6 -13.55 6.96 -9.31
C ILE A 6 -12.10 7.46 -9.40
N GLN A 7 -11.11 6.57 -9.37
CA GLN A 7 -9.70 6.97 -9.52
C GLN A 7 -9.36 7.56 -10.89
N ASN A 8 -9.99 7.07 -11.96
CA ASN A 8 -9.69 7.52 -13.32
C ASN A 8 -10.53 8.73 -13.75
N CYS A 9 -11.80 8.79 -13.36
CA CYS A 9 -12.75 9.81 -13.78
C CYS A 9 -12.92 10.94 -12.75
N GLY A 10 -12.51 10.74 -11.49
CA GLY A 10 -12.86 11.64 -10.39
C GLY A 10 -14.12 11.17 -9.68
N LEU A 11 -14.31 11.60 -8.42
CA LEU A 11 -15.47 11.21 -7.62
C LEU A 11 -16.70 12.04 -8.01
N GLU A 12 -16.45 13.31 -8.30
CA GLU A 12 -17.42 14.32 -8.71
C GLU A 12 -18.17 13.86 -9.97
N ASP A 13 -17.46 13.25 -10.93
CA ASP A 13 -18.07 12.74 -12.16
C ASP A 13 -18.79 11.38 -11.99
N CYS A 14 -18.78 10.81 -10.78
CA CYS A 14 -19.35 9.49 -10.48
C CYS A 14 -20.64 9.53 -9.66
N GLY A 15 -21.27 10.70 -9.44
CA GLY A 15 -22.44 10.86 -8.56
C GLY A 15 -23.60 9.90 -8.85
N GLU A 16 -23.98 9.72 -10.11
CA GLU A 16 -25.05 8.79 -10.50
C GLU A 16 -24.70 7.32 -10.19
N LEU A 17 -23.43 6.93 -10.38
CA LEU A 17 -22.95 5.58 -10.05
C LEU A 17 -22.95 5.35 -8.53
N VAL A 18 -22.61 6.37 -7.75
CA VAL A 18 -22.67 6.34 -6.28
C VAL A 18 -24.13 6.18 -5.81
N ALA A 19 -25.08 6.87 -6.42
CA ALA A 19 -26.50 6.73 -6.10
C ALA A 19 -27.05 5.32 -6.37
N LEU A 20 -26.50 4.62 -7.36
CA LEU A 20 -26.87 3.23 -7.68
C LEU A 20 -26.08 2.16 -6.90
N ALA A 21 -25.00 2.55 -6.21
CA ALA A 21 -24.15 1.60 -5.50
C ALA A 21 -24.91 0.89 -4.36
N THR A 22 -24.72 -0.42 -4.24
CA THR A 22 -25.24 -1.19 -3.10
C THR A 22 -24.47 -0.87 -1.81
N PRO A 23 -25.05 -1.11 -0.62
CA PRO A 23 -24.36 -0.93 0.66
C PRO A 23 -22.98 -1.61 0.73
N GLY A 24 -22.89 -2.86 0.24
CA GLY A 24 -21.64 -3.60 0.21
C GLY A 24 -20.59 -3.01 -0.75
N GLN A 25 -21.03 -2.48 -1.91
CA GLN A 25 -20.13 -1.78 -2.82
C GLN A 25 -19.65 -0.45 -2.23
N LEU A 26 -20.52 0.30 -1.56
CA LEU A 26 -20.17 1.57 -0.93
C LEU A 26 -19.17 1.35 0.21
N ALA A 27 -19.41 0.37 1.09
CA ALA A 27 -18.48 0.00 2.15
C ALA A 27 -17.10 -0.42 1.59
N ALA A 28 -17.07 -1.24 0.54
CA ALA A 28 -15.82 -1.65 -0.09
C ALA A 28 -15.08 -0.49 -0.77
N VAL A 29 -15.80 0.47 -1.36
CA VAL A 29 -15.19 1.67 -1.93
C VAL A 29 -14.67 2.61 -0.84
N PHE A 30 -15.39 2.77 0.27
CA PHE A 30 -14.95 3.56 1.42
C PHE A 30 -13.70 2.99 2.07
N ASP A 31 -13.59 1.66 2.16
CA ASP A 31 -12.36 0.99 2.58
C ASP A 31 -11.18 1.26 1.65
N LEU A 32 -11.38 1.80 0.44
CA LEU A 32 -10.29 2.11 -0.50
C LEU A 32 -10.05 3.62 -0.69
N ASP A 33 -11.10 4.44 -0.82
CA ASP A 33 -11.00 5.85 -1.22
C ASP A 33 -10.88 6.82 -0.03
N LEU A 34 -11.45 6.48 1.13
CA LEU A 34 -11.40 7.33 2.33
C LEU A 34 -10.06 7.23 3.09
N TRP A 35 -9.10 6.49 2.58
CA TRP A 35 -7.86 6.18 3.28
C TRP A 35 -6.68 6.56 2.40
N ARG A 36 -5.76 7.35 2.94
CA ARG A 36 -4.53 7.74 2.24
C ARG A 36 -3.32 7.55 3.14
N PRO A 37 -2.23 6.98 2.62
CA PRO A 37 -0.99 6.93 3.37
C PRO A 37 -0.31 8.30 3.33
N ALA A 38 0.36 8.70 4.41
CA ALA A 38 1.15 9.92 4.43
C ALA A 38 2.33 9.85 3.44
N GLN A 39 2.90 8.66 3.27
CA GLN A 39 3.91 8.32 2.27
C GLN A 39 3.67 6.90 1.75
N PRO A 40 4.03 6.57 0.50
CA PRO A 40 3.85 5.23 -0.04
C PRO A 40 4.50 4.16 0.85
N GLY A 41 3.78 3.07 1.12
CA GLY A 41 4.23 1.98 1.99
C GLY A 41 4.00 2.21 3.50
N LEU A 42 3.55 3.40 3.93
CA LEU A 42 3.14 3.67 5.32
C LEU A 42 1.67 3.32 5.57
N ASP A 43 1.28 3.32 6.85
CA ASP A 43 -0.10 3.07 7.24
C ASP A 43 -1.03 4.16 6.73
N GLU A 44 -2.16 3.75 6.18
CA GLU A 44 -3.16 4.65 5.64
C GLU A 44 -3.97 5.27 6.78
N GLN A 45 -4.19 6.57 6.69
CA GLN A 45 -4.99 7.33 7.64
C GLN A 45 -6.30 7.74 6.99
N PHE A 46 -7.34 7.85 7.81
CA PHE A 46 -8.65 8.31 7.36
C PHE A 46 -8.57 9.75 6.87
N ASN A 47 -9.03 9.99 5.66
CA ASN A 47 -9.03 11.28 5.00
C ASN A 47 -10.38 11.98 5.21
N ALA A 48 -10.43 12.85 6.21
CA ALA A 48 -11.63 13.61 6.55
C ALA A 48 -12.10 14.53 5.40
N ASP A 49 -11.17 15.16 4.68
CA ASP A 49 -11.52 16.02 3.54
C ASP A 49 -12.18 15.21 2.44
N ARG A 50 -11.64 14.03 2.15
CA ARG A 50 -12.24 13.12 1.16
C ARG A 50 -13.64 12.65 1.59
N PHE A 51 -13.87 12.43 2.88
CA PHE A 51 -15.22 12.14 3.39
C PHE A 51 -16.19 13.31 3.15
N GLY A 52 -15.75 14.56 3.29
CA GLY A 52 -16.55 15.75 2.95
C GLY A 52 -16.99 15.77 1.49
N VAL A 53 -16.07 15.51 0.56
CA VAL A 53 -16.38 15.41 -0.88
C VAL A 53 -17.40 14.30 -1.16
N TRP A 54 -17.31 13.16 -0.47
CA TRP A 54 -18.33 12.10 -0.60
C TRP A 54 -19.72 12.55 -0.17
N LEU A 55 -19.84 13.37 0.87
CA LEU A 55 -21.13 13.95 1.28
C LEU A 55 -21.68 14.87 0.20
N GLU A 56 -20.84 15.72 -0.39
CA GLU A 56 -21.22 16.64 -1.46
C GLU A 56 -21.70 15.89 -2.71
N VAL A 57 -20.96 14.87 -3.15
CA VAL A 57 -21.33 14.08 -4.32
C VAL A 57 -22.61 13.26 -4.09
N MET A 58 -22.79 12.69 -2.89
CA MET A 58 -24.06 12.04 -2.56
C MET A 58 -25.22 13.04 -2.56
N MET A 59 -24.98 14.29 -2.14
CA MET A 59 -25.96 15.37 -2.13
C MET A 59 -26.40 15.84 -3.53
N GLU A 60 -25.60 15.64 -4.58
CA GLU A 60 -25.99 15.96 -5.96
C GLU A 60 -27.23 15.18 -6.42
N SER A 61 -27.40 13.96 -5.91
CA SER A 61 -28.59 13.13 -6.13
C SER A 61 -29.75 13.45 -5.18
N GLY A 62 -29.56 14.42 -4.29
CA GLY A 62 -30.55 14.87 -3.30
C GLY A 62 -30.27 14.39 -1.87
N ALA A 63 -30.71 15.18 -0.89
CA ALA A 63 -30.41 14.95 0.52
C ALA A 63 -31.00 13.66 1.10
N THR A 64 -32.17 13.24 0.60
CA THR A 64 -32.82 11.99 0.99
C THR A 64 -32.04 10.76 0.50
N VAL A 65 -31.53 10.81 -0.74
CA VAL A 65 -30.65 9.77 -1.30
C VAL A 65 -29.36 9.69 -0.50
N ALA A 66 -28.73 10.83 -0.21
CA ALA A 66 -27.52 10.88 0.60
C ALA A 66 -27.73 10.30 2.02
N ALA A 67 -28.84 10.67 2.67
CA ALA A 67 -29.21 10.14 3.99
C ALA A 67 -29.44 8.62 3.96
N GLN A 68 -30.15 8.11 2.94
CA GLN A 68 -30.36 6.68 2.76
C GLN A 68 -29.03 5.94 2.56
N LYS A 69 -28.11 6.48 1.74
CA LYS A 69 -26.78 5.87 1.53
C LYS A 69 -25.96 5.85 2.82
N LEU A 70 -25.98 6.92 3.60
CA LEU A 70 -25.28 6.94 4.89
C LEU A 70 -25.92 6.01 5.92
N ALA A 71 -27.25 5.86 5.93
CA ALA A 71 -27.91 4.93 6.85
C ALA A 71 -27.47 3.47 6.62
N ASP A 72 -27.01 3.15 5.42
CA ASP A 72 -26.44 1.86 5.03
C ASP A 72 -24.94 1.70 5.40
N VAL A 73 -24.29 2.79 5.83
CA VAL A 73 -22.87 2.82 6.24
C VAL A 73 -22.74 2.47 7.73
N ASP A 74 -21.62 1.84 8.09
CA ASP A 74 -21.30 1.57 9.49
C ASP A 74 -21.35 2.83 10.35
N VAL A 75 -22.06 2.74 11.48
CA VAL A 75 -22.29 3.87 12.38
C VAL A 75 -20.97 4.43 12.91
N GLY A 76 -19.96 3.58 13.15
CA GLY A 76 -18.64 3.98 13.60
C GLY A 76 -17.93 4.83 12.56
N LEU A 77 -17.95 4.40 11.29
CA LEU A 77 -17.41 5.18 10.16
C LEU A 77 -18.10 6.53 10.00
N ALA A 78 -19.44 6.57 10.03
CA ALA A 78 -20.17 7.84 9.95
C ALA A 78 -19.87 8.75 11.15
N THR A 79 -19.83 8.20 12.36
CA THR A 79 -19.49 8.95 13.58
C THR A 79 -18.09 9.56 13.50
N ALA A 80 -17.09 8.77 13.10
CA ALA A 80 -15.72 9.24 12.94
C ALA A 80 -15.62 10.32 11.85
N GLY A 81 -16.27 10.11 10.70
CA GLY A 81 -16.34 11.07 9.61
C GLY A 81 -16.94 12.40 10.06
N PHE A 82 -18.15 12.38 10.65
CA PHE A 82 -18.79 13.60 11.15
C PHE A 82 -18.01 14.27 12.28
N ALA A 83 -17.40 13.53 13.20
CA ALA A 83 -16.60 14.12 14.28
C ALA A 83 -15.37 14.91 13.79
N GLN A 84 -14.86 14.61 12.59
CA GLN A 84 -13.80 15.39 11.94
C GLN A 84 -14.31 16.71 11.32
N HIS A 85 -15.61 16.81 11.06
CA HIS A 85 -16.26 17.98 10.43
C HIS A 85 -17.02 18.84 11.43
N VAL A 86 -17.55 18.27 12.51
CA VAL A 86 -18.41 18.97 13.47
C VAL A 86 -18.11 18.60 14.92
N LEU A 87 -18.38 19.56 15.82
CA LEU A 87 -18.56 19.34 17.25
C LEU A 87 -20.05 19.29 17.55
N VAL A 88 -20.44 18.40 18.46
CA VAL A 88 -21.85 18.17 18.81
C VAL A 88 -22.04 18.34 20.31
N PHE A 89 -22.97 19.24 20.67
CA PHE A 89 -23.34 19.52 22.04
C PHE A 89 -24.82 19.24 22.27
N ASP A 90 -25.15 18.89 23.51
CA ASP A 90 -26.53 18.72 23.96
C ASP A 90 -26.93 19.96 24.77
N PRO A 91 -27.78 20.85 24.22
CA PRO A 91 -28.19 22.06 24.94
C PRO A 91 -28.99 21.74 26.21
N ALA A 92 -29.61 20.56 26.32
CA ALA A 92 -30.36 20.14 27.50
C ALA A 92 -29.46 19.54 28.60
N ALA A 93 -28.22 19.14 28.28
CA ALA A 93 -27.27 18.60 29.27
C ALA A 93 -26.59 19.70 30.13
N GLY A 94 -26.92 20.97 29.89
CA GLY A 94 -26.30 22.13 30.53
C GLY A 94 -24.96 22.48 29.89
N SER A 95 -24.72 23.78 29.66
CA SER A 95 -23.40 24.26 29.22
C SER A 95 -22.29 23.71 30.11
N PRO A 96 -21.11 23.36 29.57
CA PRO A 96 -19.95 23.13 30.40
C PRO A 96 -19.79 24.35 31.29
N SER A 97 -19.85 24.12 32.61
CA SER A 97 -20.06 25.15 33.61
C SER A 97 -19.17 26.36 33.34
N ALA A 98 -19.80 27.51 33.12
CA ALA A 98 -19.11 28.79 33.23
C ALA A 98 -18.42 28.81 34.61
N PRO A 99 -17.12 29.10 34.69
CA PRO A 99 -16.48 29.29 35.98
C PRO A 99 -17.22 30.41 36.70
N MET A 100 -17.69 30.11 37.91
CA MET A 100 -18.34 31.05 38.82
C MET A 100 -17.29 32.02 39.39
N ASP A 101 -16.64 32.80 38.53
CA ASP A 101 -15.87 33.96 38.98
C ASP A 101 -15.83 35.03 37.88
N GLY A 102 -16.06 36.27 38.27
CA GLY A 102 -16.27 37.43 37.39
C GLY A 102 -15.02 37.93 36.68
N GLY A 103 -14.19 37.03 36.17
CA GLY A 103 -13.11 37.33 35.24
C GLY A 103 -13.63 37.29 33.82
N GLU A 104 -13.36 38.35 33.05
CA GLU A 104 -13.53 38.36 31.60
C GLU A 104 -13.06 37.03 31.01
N MET A 105 -13.98 36.34 30.34
CA MET A 105 -13.67 35.20 29.48
C MET A 105 -12.66 35.69 28.44
N THR A 106 -11.38 35.38 28.62
CA THR A 106 -10.47 35.39 27.47
C THR A 106 -10.97 34.27 26.58
N ALA A 107 -11.57 34.68 25.45
CA ALA A 107 -12.15 33.84 24.42
C ALA A 107 -11.11 32.91 23.78
N ALA A 108 -10.60 31.93 24.53
CA ALA A 108 -9.92 30.77 23.98
C ALA A 108 -11.00 29.79 23.50
N GLY A 109 -11.57 30.08 22.32
CA GLY A 109 -12.49 29.19 21.61
C GLY A 109 -13.92 29.70 21.44
N THR A 110 -14.13 30.99 21.15
CA THR A 110 -15.38 31.37 20.45
C THR A 110 -15.46 30.55 19.15
N PRO A 111 -16.55 29.78 18.92
CA PRO A 111 -16.74 29.06 17.67
C PRO A 111 -16.76 30.07 16.52
N ASN A 112 -16.30 29.63 15.35
CA ASN A 112 -16.38 30.40 14.11
C ASN A 112 -17.81 30.95 13.95
N ASP A 113 -17.99 32.27 13.95
CA ASP A 113 -19.26 33.01 14.13
C ASP A 113 -20.22 32.93 12.93
N GLY A 114 -20.44 31.70 12.41
CA GLY A 114 -21.33 31.43 11.28
C GLY A 114 -21.65 29.96 11.02
N LEU A 115 -20.94 29.00 11.61
CA LEU A 115 -21.17 27.56 11.37
C LEU A 115 -21.75 26.87 12.60
N SER A 116 -22.98 27.21 12.95
CA SER A 116 -23.73 26.46 13.96
C SER A 116 -25.19 26.25 13.56
N CYS A 117 -25.75 25.08 13.89
CA CYS A 117 -27.11 24.70 13.54
C CYS A 117 -27.70 23.80 14.64
N ASP A 118 -28.99 23.96 14.94
CA ASP A 118 -29.74 23.06 15.81
C ASP A 118 -30.45 22.01 14.95
N ILE A 119 -30.15 20.73 15.18
CA ILE A 119 -30.70 19.61 14.41
C ILE A 119 -31.07 18.49 15.40
N GLY A 120 -32.33 18.06 15.38
CA GLY A 120 -32.80 16.92 16.18
C GLY A 120 -32.53 17.05 17.69
N GLY A 121 -32.45 18.28 18.22
CA GLY A 121 -32.16 18.56 19.62
C GLY A 121 -30.68 18.60 19.98
N TYR A 122 -29.77 18.66 19.01
CA TYR A 122 -28.34 18.85 19.21
C TYR A 122 -27.88 20.19 18.63
N LEU A 123 -26.98 20.86 19.33
CA LEU A 123 -26.22 21.99 18.78
C LEU A 123 -25.00 21.46 18.03
N VAL A 124 -24.99 21.61 16.71
CA VAL A 124 -23.90 21.22 15.83
C VAL A 124 -23.07 22.45 15.49
N VAL A 125 -21.75 22.35 15.62
CA VAL A 125 -20.80 23.44 15.36
C VAL A 125 -19.74 22.96 14.38
N GLY A 126 -19.49 23.68 13.31
CA GLY A 126 -18.49 23.31 12.29
C GLY A 126 -17.05 23.39 12.80
N ARG A 127 -16.26 22.33 12.59
CA ARG A 127 -14.79 22.32 12.69
C ARG A 127 -14.15 22.75 11.36
N ARG A 128 -14.77 22.37 10.25
CA ARG A 128 -14.35 22.65 8.87
C ARG A 128 -15.43 23.42 8.12
N THR A 129 -15.02 24.27 7.18
CA THR A 129 -15.93 25.13 6.42
C THR A 129 -16.36 24.52 5.09
N GLU A 130 -15.53 23.68 4.47
CA GLU A 130 -15.65 23.36 3.04
C GLU A 130 -16.91 22.53 2.69
N SER A 131 -17.32 21.60 3.56
CA SER A 131 -18.50 20.74 3.33
C SER A 131 -19.67 21.03 4.28
N TRP A 132 -19.71 22.23 4.89
CA TRP A 132 -20.69 22.54 5.95
C TRP A 132 -22.14 22.41 5.49
N ASP A 133 -22.49 22.96 4.33
CA ASP A 133 -23.86 22.95 3.83
C ASP A 133 -24.34 21.53 3.52
N ALA A 134 -23.46 20.69 2.96
CA ALA A 134 -23.73 19.27 2.73
C ALA A 134 -23.93 18.53 4.05
N VAL A 135 -23.07 18.76 5.04
CA VAL A 135 -23.19 18.16 6.39
C VAL A 135 -24.53 18.50 7.03
N VAL A 136 -24.92 19.77 7.05
CA VAL A 136 -26.20 20.23 7.64
C VAL A 136 -27.40 19.61 6.93
N ALA A 137 -27.41 19.61 5.59
CA ALA A 137 -28.52 19.07 4.80
C ALA A 137 -28.68 17.55 4.98
N VAL A 138 -27.56 16.83 5.01
CA VAL A 138 -27.54 15.38 5.23
C VAL A 138 -28.00 15.04 6.65
N LEU A 139 -27.48 15.72 7.68
CA LEU A 139 -27.88 15.48 9.07
C LEU A 139 -29.37 15.78 9.29
N SER A 140 -29.89 16.85 8.69
CA SER A 140 -31.32 17.19 8.75
C SER A 140 -32.18 16.11 8.09
N SER A 141 -31.74 15.56 6.95
CA SER A 141 -32.46 14.49 6.25
C SER A 141 -32.37 13.15 7.00
N LEU A 142 -31.23 12.86 7.63
CA LEU A 142 -31.05 11.69 8.49
C LEU A 142 -31.97 11.75 9.73
N ASP A 143 -32.15 12.92 10.35
CA ASP A 143 -33.11 13.07 11.46
C ASP A 143 -34.54 12.80 11.00
N ALA A 144 -34.92 13.33 9.83
CA ALA A 144 -36.26 13.18 9.28
C ALA A 144 -36.61 11.75 8.84
N GLU A 145 -35.68 11.05 8.17
CA GLU A 145 -35.97 9.76 7.50
C GLU A 145 -35.35 8.55 8.22
N HIS A 146 -34.25 8.76 8.95
CA HIS A 146 -33.45 7.72 9.60
C HIS A 146 -33.13 8.04 11.06
N HIS A 147 -34.11 8.56 11.80
CA HIS A 147 -33.98 9.10 13.16
C HIS A 147 -33.15 8.23 14.14
N ALA A 148 -33.34 6.91 14.14
CA ALA A 148 -32.60 6.00 15.03
C ALA A 148 -31.10 5.86 14.66
N TYR A 149 -30.75 6.03 13.39
CA TYR A 149 -29.36 6.09 12.91
C TYR A 149 -28.75 7.44 13.28
N PHE A 150 -29.45 8.54 12.96
CA PHE A 150 -29.05 9.91 13.30
C PHE A 150 -28.67 10.04 14.78
N HIS A 151 -29.55 9.65 15.70
CA HIS A 151 -29.25 9.74 17.14
C HIS A 151 -28.06 8.87 17.59
N ARG A 152 -27.78 7.76 16.92
CA ARG A 152 -26.59 6.96 17.24
C ARG A 152 -25.31 7.69 16.85
N VAL A 153 -25.27 8.25 15.65
CA VAL A 153 -24.15 9.07 15.16
C VAL A 153 -23.96 10.30 16.06
N MET A 154 -25.01 11.06 16.33
CA MET A 154 -24.93 12.29 17.13
C MET A 154 -24.48 12.03 18.57
N ARG A 155 -24.91 10.93 19.20
CA ARG A 155 -24.40 10.54 20.54
C ARG A 155 -22.92 10.20 20.48
N GLY A 156 -22.47 9.51 19.43
CA GLY A 156 -21.06 9.23 19.19
C GLY A 156 -20.24 10.52 19.04
N CYS A 157 -20.64 11.42 18.14
CA CYS A 157 -19.97 12.70 17.91
C CYS A 157 -19.96 13.56 19.18
N ARG A 158 -21.04 13.55 19.97
CA ARG A 158 -21.10 14.23 21.27
C ARG A 158 -20.11 13.65 22.28
N SER A 159 -19.98 12.32 22.33
CA SER A 159 -19.02 11.66 23.23
C SER A 159 -17.59 12.10 22.92
N LEU A 160 -17.26 12.24 21.64
CA LEU A 160 -15.95 12.71 21.17
C LEU A 160 -15.76 14.21 21.38
N SER A 161 -16.81 15.02 21.19
CA SER A 161 -16.75 16.47 21.42
C SER A 161 -16.54 16.82 22.90
N ASN A 162 -16.98 15.95 23.81
CA ASN A 162 -16.86 16.13 25.26
C ASN A 162 -15.63 15.46 25.88
N SER A 163 -14.84 14.69 25.11
CA SER A 163 -13.66 14.04 25.67
C SER A 163 -12.59 15.08 25.99
N LYS A 164 -12.40 15.38 27.27
CA LYS A 164 -11.21 16.08 27.77
C LYS A 164 -10.12 15.03 28.02
N PRO A 165 -8.83 15.35 27.83
CA PRO A 165 -7.74 14.49 28.29
C PRO A 165 -7.90 14.26 29.79
N GLU A 166 -7.96 13.01 30.24
CA GLU A 166 -7.99 12.70 31.67
C GLU A 166 -6.64 13.11 32.28
N VAL A 167 -6.67 13.98 33.29
CA VAL A 167 -5.46 14.47 33.99
C VAL A 167 -5.10 13.51 35.13
N ASP A 168 -5.27 12.20 34.92
CA ASP A 168 -5.13 11.17 35.95
C ASP A 168 -3.94 10.23 35.73
N GLY A 169 -2.85 10.72 35.14
CA GLY A 169 -1.56 10.01 35.16
C GLY A 169 -1.53 8.69 34.36
N LEU A 170 -2.56 8.41 33.57
CA LEU A 170 -2.57 7.44 32.47
C LEU A 170 -2.21 8.14 31.15
N ASP A 171 -1.12 8.91 31.15
CA ASP A 171 -0.59 9.62 29.96
C ASP A 171 -0.21 8.67 28.79
N ASP A 172 -0.30 7.35 29.00
CA ASP A 172 0.01 6.30 28.01
C ASP A 172 -1.21 5.85 27.17
N LEU A 173 -2.43 6.33 27.46
CA LEU A 173 -3.64 5.97 26.69
C LEU A 173 -3.95 6.99 25.60
N LEU A 174 -4.37 6.50 24.42
CA LEU A 174 -4.83 7.35 23.32
C LEU A 174 -6.09 8.12 23.75
N PRO A 175 -6.19 9.43 23.47
CA PRO A 175 -7.44 10.17 23.60
C PRO A 175 -8.61 9.50 22.85
N ASN A 176 -9.85 9.68 23.30
CA ASN A 176 -11.03 9.04 22.72
C ASN A 176 -11.15 9.25 21.18
N GLU A 177 -10.78 10.43 20.68
CA GLU A 177 -10.76 10.70 19.23
C GLU A 177 -9.74 9.81 18.50
N GLU A 178 -8.53 9.69 19.03
CA GLU A 178 -7.48 8.83 18.47
C GLU A 178 -7.85 7.35 18.57
N GLN A 179 -8.50 6.93 19.66
CA GLN A 179 -8.99 5.56 19.83
C GLN A 179 -10.06 5.18 18.80
N VAL A 180 -11.02 6.06 18.51
CA VAL A 180 -12.03 5.81 17.47
C VAL A 180 -11.38 5.67 16.10
N MET A 181 -10.39 6.51 15.79
CA MET A 181 -9.67 6.43 14.51
C MET A 181 -8.84 5.15 14.40
N PHE A 182 -8.21 4.72 15.50
CA PHE A 182 -7.52 3.44 15.59
C PHE A 182 -8.46 2.26 15.37
N ASP A 183 -9.60 2.23 16.08
CA ASP A 183 -10.58 1.15 15.95
C ASP A 183 -11.16 1.08 14.54
N LEU A 184 -11.39 2.23 13.89
CA LEU A 184 -11.85 2.30 12.51
C LEU A 184 -10.82 1.70 11.55
N ALA A 185 -9.55 2.11 11.68
CA ALA A 185 -8.44 1.59 10.87
C ALA A 185 -8.27 0.09 11.07
N PHE A 186 -8.33 -0.38 12.31
CA PHE A 186 -8.20 -1.79 12.67
C PHE A 186 -9.34 -2.64 12.10
N ASN A 187 -10.59 -2.20 12.26
CA ASN A 187 -11.75 -2.93 11.74
C ASN A 187 -11.74 -3.00 10.21
N ARG A 188 -11.33 -1.91 9.55
CA ARG A 188 -11.09 -1.90 8.10
C ARG A 188 -10.03 -2.92 7.71
N GLU A 189 -8.87 -2.88 8.35
CA GLU A 189 -7.77 -3.75 7.98
C GLU A 189 -8.15 -5.22 8.16
N ARG A 190 -8.87 -5.55 9.22
CA ARG A 190 -9.42 -6.90 9.44
C ARG A 190 -10.35 -7.36 8.30
N ARG A 191 -11.16 -6.46 7.72
CA ARG A 191 -12.00 -6.79 6.55
C ARG A 191 -11.14 -7.03 5.30
N ARG A 192 -10.09 -6.23 5.11
CA ARG A 192 -9.16 -6.38 3.98
C ARG A 192 -8.34 -7.67 4.10
N GLU A 193 -7.84 -8.00 5.29
CA GLU A 193 -7.14 -9.26 5.55
C GLU A 193 -8.01 -10.49 5.18
N GLN A 194 -9.30 -10.47 5.51
CA GLN A 194 -10.26 -11.52 5.12
C GLN A 194 -10.45 -11.67 3.61
N GLN A 195 -10.13 -10.63 2.84
CA GLN A 195 -10.17 -10.62 1.38
C GLN A 195 -8.78 -10.94 0.77
N GLY A 196 -7.80 -11.31 1.59
CA GLY A 196 -6.45 -11.66 1.16
C GLY A 196 -5.51 -10.47 0.96
N TYR A 197 -5.88 -9.27 1.42
CA TYR A 197 -4.94 -8.15 1.48
C TYR A 197 -3.91 -8.35 2.59
N VAL A 198 -2.74 -7.72 2.41
CA VAL A 198 -1.68 -7.64 3.44
C VAL A 198 -1.66 -6.20 3.94
N THR A 199 -1.68 -6.03 5.26
CA THR A 199 -1.64 -4.70 5.87
C THR A 199 -0.29 -4.04 5.62
N PRO A 200 -0.19 -2.71 5.48
CA PRO A 200 1.11 -2.03 5.30
C PRO A 200 2.10 -2.36 6.43
N ALA A 201 1.63 -2.44 7.68
CA ALA A 201 2.45 -2.83 8.82
C ALA A 201 2.99 -4.26 8.72
N GLN A 202 2.15 -5.23 8.34
CA GLN A 202 2.57 -6.61 8.11
C GLN A 202 3.55 -6.71 6.95
N ALA A 203 3.28 -6.00 5.87
CA ALA A 203 4.13 -5.96 4.69
C ALA A 203 5.53 -5.40 5.02
N ARG A 204 5.60 -4.25 5.71
CA ARG A 204 6.88 -3.67 6.17
C ARG A 204 7.63 -4.62 7.10
N ALA A 205 6.93 -5.27 8.04
CA ALA A 205 7.54 -6.26 8.93
C ALA A 205 8.13 -7.44 8.14
N PHE A 206 7.38 -7.99 7.18
CA PHE A 206 7.85 -9.06 6.31
C PHE A 206 9.10 -8.64 5.51
N LEU A 207 9.07 -7.48 4.85
CA LEU A 207 10.18 -6.97 4.04
C LEU A 207 11.41 -6.70 4.90
N GLN A 208 11.23 -6.12 6.10
CA GLN A 208 12.34 -5.85 7.02
C GLN A 208 12.98 -7.15 7.53
N MET A 209 12.18 -8.16 7.90
CA MET A 209 12.72 -9.48 8.26
C MET A 209 13.44 -10.14 7.09
N SER A 210 12.96 -9.91 5.87
CA SER A 210 13.54 -10.46 4.64
C SER A 210 14.85 -9.78 4.23
N ARG A 211 15.21 -8.62 4.78
CA ARG A 211 16.53 -7.98 4.62
C ARG A 211 17.60 -8.57 5.55
N GLN A 212 17.17 -9.29 6.58
CA GLN A 212 18.04 -9.77 7.67
C GLN A 212 18.29 -11.27 7.59
N VAL A 213 18.03 -11.90 6.44
CA VAL A 213 18.29 -13.33 6.28
C VAL A 213 19.79 -13.57 6.26
N GLY A 214 20.28 -14.29 7.27
CA GLY A 214 21.69 -14.65 7.35
C GLY A 214 22.06 -15.71 6.31
N LEU A 215 22.34 -15.31 5.07
CA LEU A 215 22.72 -16.20 3.95
C LEU A 215 23.98 -17.04 4.26
N GLY A 216 24.87 -16.52 5.12
CA GLY A 216 26.07 -17.24 5.57
C GLY A 216 25.86 -18.27 6.69
N ARG A 217 24.64 -18.44 7.22
CA ARG A 217 24.36 -19.47 8.25
C ARG A 217 24.29 -20.85 7.61
N ASP A 218 24.63 -21.90 8.35
CA ASP A 218 24.64 -23.29 7.83
C ASP A 218 23.24 -23.88 7.61
N THR A 219 22.20 -23.25 8.13
CA THR A 219 20.82 -23.75 8.08
C THR A 219 19.87 -22.72 7.46
N THR A 220 18.95 -23.21 6.63
CA THR A 220 17.81 -22.43 6.15
C THR A 220 17.06 -21.82 7.33
N PRO A 221 16.71 -20.53 7.28
CA PRO A 221 15.87 -19.90 8.30
C PRO A 221 14.53 -20.61 8.43
N PRO A 222 13.89 -20.58 9.61
CA PRO A 222 12.50 -21.00 9.73
C PRO A 222 11.60 -20.11 8.86
N SER A 223 10.47 -20.66 8.41
CA SER A 223 9.47 -19.94 7.60
C SER A 223 9.08 -18.62 8.25
N ASN A 224 8.93 -17.57 7.43
CA ASN A 224 8.59 -16.24 7.91
C ASN A 224 7.27 -16.25 8.71
N PRO A 225 7.25 -15.76 9.96
CA PRO A 225 6.07 -15.85 10.81
C PRO A 225 4.90 -14.99 10.31
N VAL A 226 5.16 -13.86 9.63
CA VAL A 226 4.13 -13.00 9.04
C VAL A 226 3.45 -13.70 7.88
N ALA A 227 4.23 -14.24 6.94
CA ALA A 227 3.68 -15.00 5.81
C ALA A 227 2.90 -16.24 6.31
N ARG A 228 3.42 -16.95 7.31
CA ARG A 228 2.73 -18.10 7.91
C ARG A 228 1.40 -17.72 8.56
N ALA A 229 1.32 -16.56 9.22
CA ALA A 229 0.09 -16.06 9.80
C ALA A 229 -0.94 -15.72 8.70
N TYR A 230 -0.50 -15.08 7.62
CA TYR A 230 -1.31 -14.75 6.45
C TYR A 230 -1.93 -16.01 5.80
N PHE A 231 -1.11 -16.99 5.43
CA PHE A 231 -1.61 -18.21 4.79
C PHE A 231 -2.54 -19.00 5.72
N ARG A 232 -2.26 -19.03 7.03
CA ARG A 232 -3.17 -19.63 8.02
C ARG A 232 -4.51 -18.91 8.07
N ALA A 233 -4.53 -17.58 8.02
CA ALA A 233 -5.77 -16.81 8.06
C ALA A 233 -6.65 -17.09 6.84
N ILE A 234 -6.05 -17.17 5.65
CA ILE A 234 -6.75 -17.50 4.40
C ILE A 234 -7.21 -18.95 4.37
N GLU A 235 -6.37 -19.89 4.80
CA GLU A 235 -6.76 -21.29 4.94
C GLU A 235 -7.92 -21.45 5.92
N TRP A 236 -8.00 -20.65 6.99
CA TRP A 236 -9.10 -20.68 7.95
C TRP A 236 -10.42 -20.13 7.39
N THR A 237 -10.36 -19.17 6.47
CA THR A 237 -11.54 -18.73 5.71
C THR A 237 -11.98 -19.72 4.63
N THR A 238 -11.13 -20.70 4.27
CA THR A 238 -11.37 -21.63 3.16
C THR A 238 -11.71 -23.10 3.51
N PRO A 239 -12.22 -23.52 4.70
CA PRO A 239 -12.75 -24.89 4.80
C PRO A 239 -14.09 -24.99 5.55
N ALA A 240 -15.03 -25.69 4.91
CA ALA A 240 -16.25 -26.28 5.48
C ALA A 240 -17.48 -25.39 5.78
N ASP A 241 -17.40 -24.05 5.78
CA ASP A 241 -18.58 -23.20 6.04
C ASP A 241 -19.44 -22.87 4.80
N ALA A 242 -19.08 -23.39 3.63
CA ALA A 242 -19.99 -23.48 2.49
C ALA A 242 -21.17 -24.46 2.74
N GLY A 243 -21.14 -25.22 3.85
CA GLY A 243 -22.13 -26.25 4.17
C GLY A 243 -23.15 -25.92 5.27
N SER A 244 -22.95 -24.91 6.12
CA SER A 244 -23.81 -24.76 7.31
C SER A 244 -24.02 -23.32 7.77
N GLY A 245 -24.40 -22.43 6.85
CA GLY A 245 -24.81 -21.07 7.21
C GLY A 245 -25.84 -20.43 6.27
N SER A 246 -26.26 -21.12 5.20
CA SER A 246 -27.38 -20.66 4.37
C SER A 246 -28.68 -20.87 5.13
N ARG A 247 -29.02 -19.91 6.00
CA ARG A 247 -30.40 -19.68 6.41
C ARG A 247 -31.15 -19.36 5.13
N ARG A 248 -31.73 -20.40 4.52
CA ARG A 248 -32.69 -20.29 3.42
C ARG A 248 -33.69 -19.20 3.80
N LEU A 249 -33.56 -18.04 3.17
CA LEU A 249 -34.68 -17.13 3.06
C LEU A 249 -35.81 -17.90 2.36
N PRO A 250 -37.05 -17.82 2.85
CA PRO A 250 -38.15 -18.50 2.21
C PRO A 250 -38.23 -18.02 0.76
N THR A 251 -38.22 -18.97 -0.15
CA THR A 251 -38.50 -18.78 -1.56
C THR A 251 -39.83 -18.06 -1.69
N ALA A 252 -39.79 -16.76 -1.99
CA ALA A 252 -40.92 -16.10 -2.61
C ALA A 252 -41.07 -16.75 -3.99
N SER A 253 -42.02 -17.68 -4.10
CA SER A 253 -42.55 -18.12 -5.39
C SER A 253 -43.03 -16.89 -6.16
N GLY A 254 -42.23 -16.47 -7.14
CA GLY A 254 -42.54 -15.32 -7.99
C GLY A 254 -41.30 -14.68 -8.62
N ALA A 255 -40.31 -15.45 -9.05
CA ALA A 255 -39.21 -14.93 -9.86
C ALA A 255 -39.59 -15.05 -11.34
N THR A 256 -40.05 -13.94 -11.92
CA THR A 256 -40.02 -13.72 -13.36
C THR A 256 -38.54 -13.72 -13.78
N SER A 257 -38.21 -14.52 -14.79
CA SER A 257 -36.89 -14.57 -15.43
C SER A 257 -36.35 -13.17 -15.73
N ALA A 258 -35.11 -12.90 -15.31
CA ALA A 258 -34.40 -11.68 -15.71
C ALA A 258 -34.24 -11.64 -17.25
N PRO A 259 -34.36 -10.47 -17.90
CA PRO A 259 -34.19 -10.36 -19.35
C PRO A 259 -32.74 -10.63 -19.78
N GLU A 260 -32.58 -11.28 -20.94
CA GLU A 260 -31.29 -11.52 -21.62
C GLU A 260 -30.50 -10.21 -21.87
N ASP A 261 -31.19 -9.07 -21.90
CA ASP A 261 -30.61 -7.71 -22.07
C ASP A 261 -29.61 -7.32 -20.96
N SER A 262 -29.73 -7.89 -19.75
CA SER A 262 -28.87 -7.51 -18.62
C SER A 262 -27.42 -7.99 -18.77
N THR A 263 -27.22 -9.16 -19.39
CA THR A 263 -25.89 -9.73 -19.66
C THR A 263 -25.17 -8.99 -20.79
N ASP A 264 -25.91 -8.54 -21.80
CA ASP A 264 -25.36 -7.76 -22.92
C ASP A 264 -25.00 -6.32 -22.47
N ALA A 265 -25.84 -5.69 -21.63
CA ALA A 265 -25.54 -4.39 -21.04
C ALA A 265 -24.30 -4.43 -20.13
N VAL A 266 -24.14 -5.47 -19.31
CA VAL A 266 -22.94 -5.65 -18.48
C VAL A 266 -21.69 -5.88 -19.34
N SER A 267 -21.81 -6.64 -20.44
CA SER A 267 -20.69 -6.87 -21.37
C SER A 267 -20.27 -5.57 -22.08
N ALA A 268 -21.23 -4.77 -22.56
CA ALA A 268 -20.95 -3.46 -23.15
C ALA A 268 -20.26 -2.49 -22.18
N ILE A 269 -20.65 -2.50 -20.90
CA ILE A 269 -19.97 -1.72 -19.85
C ILE A 269 -18.54 -2.22 -19.63
N ILE A 270 -18.33 -3.54 -19.58
CA ILE A 270 -16.98 -4.13 -19.44
C ILE A 270 -16.09 -3.72 -20.62
N ASP A 271 -16.60 -3.75 -21.85
CA ASP A 271 -15.85 -3.36 -23.05
C ASP A 271 -15.46 -1.88 -23.02
N VAL A 272 -16.39 -0.99 -22.67
CA VAL A 272 -16.09 0.46 -22.50
C VAL A 272 -15.03 0.69 -21.42
N LEU A 273 -15.09 -0.06 -20.31
CA LEU A 273 -14.11 0.06 -19.23
C LEU A 273 -12.74 -0.56 -19.56
N LEU A 274 -12.69 -1.55 -20.45
CA LEU A 274 -11.45 -2.09 -21.00
C LEU A 274 -10.82 -1.13 -22.00
N ASP A 275 -11.63 -0.56 -22.92
CA ASP A 275 -11.19 0.46 -23.89
C ASP A 275 -10.70 1.73 -23.20
N ALA A 276 -11.35 2.12 -22.09
CA ALA A 276 -10.91 3.24 -21.25
C ALA A 276 -9.69 2.91 -20.36
N GLY A 277 -9.17 1.68 -20.41
CA GLY A 277 -8.03 1.24 -19.59
C GLY A 277 -8.33 1.20 -18.09
N ILE A 278 -9.60 1.21 -17.70
CA ILE A 278 -10.03 1.20 -16.30
C ILE A 278 -9.90 -0.22 -15.74
N LEU A 279 -10.45 -1.25 -16.37
CA LEU A 279 -10.30 -2.62 -15.83
C LEU A 279 -8.86 -3.13 -15.97
N PRO A 280 -8.32 -3.88 -14.98
CA PRO A 280 -7.02 -4.50 -15.17
C PRO A 280 -7.27 -5.51 -16.27
N GLN A 281 -6.46 -5.48 -17.33
CA GLN A 281 -6.35 -6.66 -18.17
C GLN A 281 -6.10 -7.81 -17.18
N GLN A 282 -6.96 -8.84 -17.18
CA GLN A 282 -6.69 -10.09 -16.47
C GLN A 282 -5.20 -10.37 -16.63
N PRO A 283 -4.45 -10.73 -15.56
CA PRO A 283 -3.02 -10.94 -15.67
C PRO A 283 -2.82 -11.83 -16.88
N ARG A 284 -2.33 -11.21 -17.97
CA ARG A 284 -2.15 -11.93 -19.22
C ARG A 284 -1.27 -13.09 -18.80
N ALA A 285 -1.66 -14.32 -19.17
CA ALA A 285 -0.81 -15.49 -18.98
C ALA A 285 0.63 -15.05 -19.25
N LEU A 286 1.48 -15.13 -18.22
CA LEU A 286 2.81 -14.56 -17.95
C LEU A 286 3.85 -14.46 -19.12
N LEU A 287 3.45 -14.22 -20.36
CA LEU A 287 4.12 -14.80 -21.52
C LEU A 287 4.29 -13.90 -22.74
N ASP A 288 3.76 -12.68 -22.78
CA ASP A 288 4.04 -11.75 -23.90
C ASP A 288 4.55 -10.39 -23.39
N GLY A 289 5.71 -10.43 -22.73
CA GLY A 289 6.57 -9.26 -22.56
C GLY A 289 7.58 -9.14 -23.72
N PRO A 290 8.17 -7.95 -23.97
CA PRO A 290 9.18 -7.78 -25.00
C PRO A 290 10.31 -8.81 -24.81
N GLN A 291 10.68 -9.49 -25.90
CA GLN A 291 11.50 -10.71 -25.95
C GLN A 291 12.79 -10.70 -25.08
N SER A 292 13.34 -9.52 -24.77
CA SER A 292 14.47 -9.35 -23.85
C SER A 292 14.15 -9.74 -22.39
N HIS A 293 12.99 -9.34 -21.85
CA HIS A 293 12.60 -9.62 -20.46
C HIS A 293 12.23 -11.11 -20.25
N ALA A 294 11.62 -11.73 -21.28
CA ALA A 294 11.31 -13.16 -21.28
C ALA A 294 12.56 -14.04 -21.21
N SER A 295 13.71 -13.58 -21.72
CA SER A 295 14.96 -14.33 -21.66
C SER A 295 15.61 -14.35 -20.27
N ARG A 296 15.52 -13.25 -19.49
CA ARG A 296 16.14 -13.12 -18.15
C ARG A 296 15.36 -13.84 -17.06
N LEU A 297 14.02 -13.83 -17.17
CA LEU A 297 13.15 -14.54 -16.24
C LEU A 297 13.01 -16.04 -16.57
N ALA A 298 13.84 -16.57 -17.48
CA ALA A 298 13.75 -17.94 -17.95
C ALA A 298 13.87 -18.96 -16.80
N ARG A 299 14.65 -18.67 -15.75
CA ARG A 299 14.88 -19.59 -14.63
C ARG A 299 13.61 -19.81 -13.81
N ILE A 300 12.99 -18.74 -13.31
CA ILE A 300 11.73 -18.87 -12.57
C ILE A 300 10.60 -19.40 -13.46
N GLN A 301 10.56 -18.99 -14.72
CA GLN A 301 9.57 -19.51 -15.68
C GLN A 301 9.73 -21.01 -15.95
N ALA A 302 10.96 -21.52 -16.02
CA ALA A 302 11.22 -22.95 -16.21
C ALA A 302 10.77 -23.76 -14.99
N GLN A 303 11.08 -23.28 -13.78
CA GLN A 303 10.68 -23.91 -12.52
C GLN A 303 9.15 -23.93 -12.33
N MET A 304 8.48 -22.82 -12.64
CA MET A 304 7.01 -22.75 -12.57
C MET A 304 6.34 -23.64 -13.62
N ARG A 305 6.91 -23.74 -14.83
CA ARG A 305 6.43 -24.68 -15.86
C ARG A 305 6.61 -26.13 -15.41
N PHE A 306 7.77 -26.48 -14.87
CA PHE A 306 8.02 -27.83 -14.35
C PHE A 306 7.00 -28.20 -13.25
N ALA A 307 6.76 -27.30 -12.29
CA ALA A 307 5.74 -27.51 -11.27
C ALA A 307 4.33 -27.67 -11.88
N GLY A 308 3.95 -26.84 -12.87
CA GLY A 308 2.66 -26.95 -13.54
C GLY A 308 2.45 -28.29 -14.26
N ASP A 309 3.49 -28.79 -14.91
CA ASP A 309 3.44 -30.04 -15.69
C ASP A 309 3.42 -31.29 -14.81
N HIS A 310 4.01 -31.25 -13.60
CA HIS A 310 4.23 -32.43 -12.76
C HIS A 310 3.43 -32.42 -11.43
N ASP A 311 3.12 -31.25 -10.86
CA ASP A 311 2.38 -31.09 -9.61
C ASP A 311 1.54 -29.79 -9.61
N HIS A 312 0.29 -29.90 -10.05
CA HIS A 312 -0.65 -28.77 -10.10
C HIS A 312 -0.91 -28.15 -8.72
N ALA A 313 -0.84 -28.93 -7.63
CA ALA A 313 -1.03 -28.40 -6.28
C ALA A 313 0.17 -27.52 -5.88
N ALA A 314 1.39 -27.97 -6.15
CA ALA A 314 2.59 -27.16 -5.99
C ALA A 314 2.50 -25.87 -6.81
N TYR A 315 2.18 -25.94 -8.10
CA TYR A 315 2.01 -24.77 -8.96
C TYR A 315 0.98 -23.76 -8.40
N SER A 316 -0.17 -24.25 -7.94
CA SER A 316 -1.21 -23.40 -7.36
C SER A 316 -0.73 -22.68 -6.09
N MET A 317 -0.01 -23.39 -5.21
CA MET A 317 0.60 -22.79 -4.01
C MET A 317 1.67 -21.75 -4.39
N ARG A 318 2.57 -22.06 -5.34
CA ARG A 318 3.60 -21.11 -5.81
C ARG A 318 2.95 -19.83 -6.38
N SER A 319 1.87 -19.96 -7.16
CA SER A 319 1.13 -18.82 -7.70
C SER A 319 0.46 -17.97 -6.62
N GLN A 320 -0.12 -18.58 -5.58
CA GLN A 320 -0.65 -17.86 -4.43
C GLN A 320 0.44 -17.09 -3.68
N GLU A 321 1.63 -17.69 -3.55
CA GLU A 321 2.75 -17.01 -2.91
C GLU A 321 3.28 -15.83 -3.73
N LEU A 322 3.31 -15.91 -5.06
CA LEU A 322 3.63 -14.75 -5.89
C LEU A 322 2.63 -13.62 -5.72
N ALA A 323 1.33 -13.94 -5.63
CA ALA A 323 0.30 -12.95 -5.36
C ALA A 323 0.48 -12.29 -3.98
N TYR A 324 0.78 -13.09 -2.94
CA TYR A 324 1.11 -12.58 -1.60
C TYR A 324 2.32 -11.64 -1.64
N LEU A 325 3.40 -12.02 -2.35
CA LEU A 325 4.61 -11.21 -2.48
C LEU A 325 4.35 -9.88 -3.21
N ALA A 326 3.60 -9.91 -4.31
CA ALA A 326 3.20 -8.70 -5.03
C ALA A 326 2.37 -7.76 -4.14
N ASN A 327 1.38 -8.31 -3.40
CA ASN A 327 0.59 -7.52 -2.44
C ASN A 327 1.46 -6.95 -1.32
N THR A 328 2.46 -7.70 -0.87
CA THR A 328 3.40 -7.25 0.17
C THR A 328 4.30 -6.11 -0.32
N ILE A 329 4.82 -6.20 -1.56
CA ILE A 329 5.58 -5.09 -2.16
C ILE A 329 4.70 -3.85 -2.30
N MET A 330 3.48 -4.02 -2.82
CA MET A 330 2.56 -2.90 -3.04
C MET A 330 2.16 -2.19 -1.75
N ALA A 331 1.93 -2.94 -0.66
CA ALA A 331 1.47 -2.39 0.60
C ALA A 331 2.59 -1.86 1.49
N GLY A 332 3.81 -2.40 1.39
CA GLY A 332 4.90 -2.14 2.35
C GLY A 332 6.15 -1.50 1.76
N CYS A 333 6.18 -1.21 0.46
CA CYS A 333 7.35 -0.66 -0.23
C CYS A 333 6.95 0.51 -1.13
N SER A 334 7.91 1.38 -1.39
CA SER A 334 7.82 2.40 -2.45
C SER A 334 8.81 2.10 -3.59
N ILE A 335 8.53 2.65 -4.76
CA ILE A 335 9.44 2.65 -5.90
C ILE A 335 9.56 4.07 -6.42
N GLN A 336 10.78 4.58 -6.52
CA GLN A 336 11.08 5.95 -6.93
C GLN A 336 10.25 7.01 -6.18
N ALA A 337 10.07 6.83 -4.87
CA ALA A 337 9.25 7.68 -3.99
C ALA A 337 7.74 7.74 -4.32
N ARG A 338 7.21 6.79 -5.10
CA ARG A 338 5.78 6.66 -5.42
C ARG A 338 5.27 5.25 -5.07
N PRO A 339 3.94 5.04 -5.00
CA PRO A 339 3.40 3.70 -4.82
C PRO A 339 3.62 2.85 -6.06
N PHE A 340 3.69 1.53 -5.85
CA PHE A 340 3.69 0.55 -6.92
C PHE A 340 2.33 0.45 -7.61
N THR A 341 2.33 0.25 -8.92
CA THR A 341 1.17 -0.32 -9.61
C THR A 341 1.10 -1.84 -9.40
N ALA A 342 -0.06 -2.44 -9.65
CA ALA A 342 -0.22 -3.90 -9.54
C ALA A 342 0.71 -4.69 -10.46
N GLN A 343 0.93 -4.20 -11.68
CA GLN A 343 1.83 -4.83 -12.63
C GLN A 343 3.28 -4.75 -12.16
N GLU A 344 3.73 -3.57 -11.73
CA GLU A 344 5.09 -3.38 -11.24
C GLU A 344 5.39 -4.22 -9.99
N ALA A 345 4.44 -4.33 -9.06
CA ALA A 345 4.62 -5.16 -7.87
C ALA A 345 4.73 -6.65 -8.22
N SER A 346 3.95 -7.12 -9.21
CA SER A 346 4.05 -8.49 -9.74
C SER A 346 5.40 -8.73 -10.42
N ASP A 347 5.82 -7.81 -11.30
CA ASP A 347 7.09 -7.92 -12.02
C ASP A 347 8.29 -7.88 -11.06
N ALA A 348 8.24 -7.01 -10.03
CA ALA A 348 9.22 -6.96 -8.96
C ALA A 348 9.27 -8.27 -8.17
N ALA A 349 8.12 -8.83 -7.76
CA ALA A 349 8.08 -10.09 -7.02
C ALA A 349 8.73 -11.23 -7.81
N VAL A 350 8.43 -11.33 -9.11
CA VAL A 350 9.02 -12.34 -10.01
C VAL A 350 10.52 -12.12 -10.18
N ALA A 351 10.95 -10.88 -10.43
CA ALA A 351 12.38 -10.54 -10.58
C ALA A 351 13.19 -10.87 -9.32
N VAL A 352 12.70 -10.49 -8.14
CA VAL A 352 13.34 -10.78 -6.85
C VAL A 352 13.40 -12.29 -6.61
N CYS A 353 12.33 -13.03 -6.93
CA CYS A 353 12.36 -14.48 -6.82
C CYS A 353 13.38 -15.11 -7.78
N ASN A 354 13.49 -14.61 -9.01
CA ASN A 354 14.49 -15.08 -9.98
C ASN A 354 15.92 -14.87 -9.47
N LEU A 355 16.18 -13.71 -8.87
CA LEU A 355 17.47 -13.40 -8.23
C LEU A 355 17.72 -14.29 -7.01
N GLY A 356 16.67 -14.59 -6.23
CA GLY A 356 16.72 -15.51 -5.10
C GLY A 356 17.05 -16.94 -5.49
N LEU A 357 16.52 -17.42 -6.63
CA LEU A 357 16.89 -18.72 -7.20
C LEU A 357 18.36 -18.74 -7.64
N GLU A 358 18.87 -17.64 -8.20
CA GLU A 358 20.28 -17.55 -8.57
C GLU A 358 21.22 -17.65 -7.36
N ASN A 359 20.84 -16.95 -6.30
CA ASN A 359 21.64 -16.76 -5.09
C ASN A 359 21.28 -17.73 -3.97
N TRP A 360 20.49 -18.78 -4.27
CA TRP A 360 20.09 -19.74 -3.26
C TRP A 360 21.32 -20.41 -2.62
N PRO A 361 21.50 -20.32 -1.28
CA PRO A 361 22.70 -20.83 -0.65
C PRO A 361 22.84 -22.35 -0.77
N ARG A 362 23.89 -22.80 -1.48
CA ARG A 362 24.08 -24.22 -1.81
C ARG A 362 24.37 -25.08 -0.59
N HIS A 363 25.04 -24.53 0.42
CA HIS A 363 25.29 -25.22 1.67
C HIS A 363 24.01 -25.56 2.43
N TRP A 364 22.91 -24.82 2.24
CA TRP A 364 21.60 -25.18 2.80
C TRP A 364 21.03 -26.46 2.18
N LEU A 365 21.17 -26.62 0.86
CA LEU A 365 20.76 -27.85 0.16
C LEU A 365 21.56 -29.04 0.66
N LEU A 366 22.89 -28.89 0.76
CA LEU A 366 23.78 -29.94 1.27
C LEU A 366 23.48 -30.29 2.73
N ALA A 367 23.20 -29.30 3.58
CA ALA A 367 22.83 -29.52 4.98
C ALA A 367 21.49 -30.26 5.12
N LYS A 368 20.50 -29.93 4.28
CA LYS A 368 19.21 -30.65 4.23
C LYS A 368 19.39 -32.09 3.75
N ALA A 369 20.14 -32.31 2.66
CA ALA A 369 20.45 -33.64 2.14
C ALA A 369 21.18 -34.54 3.16
N ARG A 370 22.13 -33.97 3.91
CA ARG A 370 22.81 -34.67 5.00
C ARG A 370 21.87 -35.10 6.11
N ARG A 371 20.85 -34.28 6.43
CA ARG A 371 19.81 -34.64 7.41
C ARG A 371 18.88 -35.73 6.88
N ASP A 372 18.52 -35.64 5.61
CA ASP A 372 17.56 -36.55 4.97
C ASP A 372 18.22 -37.84 4.42
N SER A 373 19.53 -38.02 4.62
CA SER A 373 20.34 -39.15 4.11
C SER A 373 20.20 -39.35 2.58
N SER A 374 20.01 -38.26 1.85
CA SER A 374 19.84 -38.25 0.38
C SER A 374 21.15 -37.99 -0.35
N VAL A 375 21.33 -38.62 -1.50
CA VAL A 375 22.46 -38.36 -2.42
C VAL A 375 22.12 -37.11 -3.23
N VAL A 376 22.75 -35.98 -2.92
CA VAL A 376 22.65 -34.78 -3.74
C VAL A 376 23.88 -34.68 -4.63
N ASP A 377 23.66 -34.73 -5.93
CA ASP A 377 24.69 -34.35 -6.90
C ASP A 377 25.08 -32.89 -6.64
N ALA A 378 26.38 -32.65 -6.49
CA ALA A 378 26.95 -31.32 -6.35
C ALA A 378 26.92 -30.58 -7.71
N ALA A 379 25.75 -30.55 -8.35
CA ALA A 379 25.52 -29.82 -9.58
C ALA A 379 25.64 -28.31 -9.31
N THR A 380 26.20 -27.58 -10.28
CA THR A 380 26.34 -26.12 -10.25
C THR A 380 24.99 -25.39 -10.37
N ALA A 381 23.94 -26.06 -10.84
CA ALA A 381 22.60 -25.50 -11.04
C ALA A 381 21.58 -26.01 -10.00
N LEU A 382 20.49 -25.25 -9.76
CA LEU A 382 19.36 -25.77 -8.99
C LEU A 382 18.64 -26.87 -9.79
N PRO A 383 18.16 -27.95 -9.15
CA PRO A 383 17.29 -28.94 -9.80
C PRO A 383 16.02 -28.32 -10.38
N ASP A 384 15.51 -28.85 -11.49
CA ASP A 384 14.29 -28.35 -12.15
C ASP A 384 13.01 -28.54 -11.30
N ASP A 385 13.03 -29.47 -10.35
CA ASP A 385 11.96 -29.76 -9.40
C ASP A 385 12.03 -28.93 -8.11
N PHE A 386 12.95 -27.97 -8.01
CA PHE A 386 13.23 -27.24 -6.78
C PHE A 386 11.97 -26.59 -6.16
N LEU A 387 11.11 -25.97 -6.98
CA LEU A 387 9.87 -25.33 -6.53
C LEU A 387 8.74 -26.31 -6.15
N VAL A 388 8.90 -27.62 -6.38
CA VAL A 388 7.98 -28.63 -5.84
C VAL A 388 8.15 -28.74 -4.31
N GLY A 389 9.40 -28.65 -3.82
CA GLY A 389 9.74 -28.84 -2.41
C GLY A 389 10.10 -27.59 -1.62
N HIS A 390 10.11 -26.41 -2.25
CA HIS A 390 10.52 -25.15 -1.63
C HIS A 390 9.53 -24.02 -1.94
N ASP A 391 9.34 -23.14 -0.95
CA ASP A 391 8.45 -22.01 -1.08
C ASP A 391 9.09 -20.78 -1.76
N LEU A 392 8.29 -20.05 -2.53
CA LEU A 392 8.71 -18.81 -3.20
C LEU A 392 8.86 -17.67 -2.20
N VAL A 393 8.17 -17.72 -1.06
CA VAL A 393 8.40 -16.78 0.05
C VAL A 393 9.87 -16.79 0.46
N SER A 394 10.46 -17.95 0.75
CA SER A 394 11.86 -18.10 1.16
C SER A 394 12.82 -17.70 0.05
N VAL A 395 12.51 -18.06 -1.19
CA VAL A 395 13.28 -17.66 -2.38
C VAL A 395 13.29 -16.13 -2.50
N PHE A 396 12.14 -15.48 -2.33
CA PHE A 396 12.04 -14.04 -2.30
C PHE A 396 12.89 -13.43 -1.19
N GLN A 397 12.89 -13.99 0.03
CA GLN A 397 13.70 -13.43 1.12
C GLN A 397 15.20 -13.45 0.79
N VAL A 398 15.67 -14.50 0.12
CA VAL A 398 17.06 -14.57 -0.38
C VAL A 398 17.32 -13.46 -1.39
N GLY A 399 16.48 -13.33 -2.42
CA GLY A 399 16.63 -12.28 -3.44
C GLY A 399 16.56 -10.87 -2.86
N TRP A 400 15.65 -10.65 -1.91
CA TRP A 400 15.45 -9.36 -1.24
C TRP A 400 16.64 -8.98 -0.35
N THR A 401 17.24 -9.96 0.35
CA THR A 401 18.50 -9.75 1.08
C THR A 401 19.63 -9.36 0.13
N VAL A 402 19.75 -10.04 -1.03
CA VAL A 402 20.78 -9.72 -2.04
C VAL A 402 20.59 -8.31 -2.59
N LEU A 403 19.36 -7.91 -2.95
CA LEU A 403 19.10 -6.52 -3.39
C LEU A 403 19.46 -5.49 -2.31
N HIS A 404 19.13 -5.78 -1.06
CA HIS A 404 19.44 -4.89 0.04
C HIS A 404 20.96 -4.76 0.24
N ASP A 405 21.68 -5.88 0.37
CA ASP A 405 23.09 -5.88 0.75
C ASP A 405 24.02 -5.53 -0.42
N ASP A 406 23.83 -6.20 -1.57
CA ASP A 406 24.75 -6.12 -2.71
C ASP A 406 24.45 -4.98 -3.68
N VAL A 407 23.26 -4.37 -3.59
CA VAL A 407 22.89 -3.22 -4.43
C VAL A 407 22.72 -1.97 -3.56
N CYS A 408 21.71 -1.91 -2.69
CA CYS A 408 21.36 -0.68 -1.97
C CYS A 408 22.45 -0.26 -0.97
N MET A 409 22.80 -1.14 -0.03
CA MET A 409 23.81 -0.90 1.00
C MET A 409 25.21 -0.72 0.40
N PHE A 410 25.57 -1.54 -0.58
CA PHE A 410 26.83 -1.40 -1.32
C PHE A 410 26.93 -0.04 -2.03
N THR A 411 25.88 0.39 -2.73
CA THR A 411 25.87 1.65 -3.48
C THR A 411 26.01 2.85 -2.53
N ALA A 412 25.27 2.84 -1.42
CA ALA A 412 25.39 3.87 -0.39
C ALA A 412 26.78 3.93 0.23
N GLU A 413 27.39 2.79 0.57
CA GLU A 413 28.77 2.72 1.09
C GLU A 413 29.78 3.31 0.09
N GLN A 414 29.70 2.89 -1.18
CA GLN A 414 30.60 3.40 -2.22
C GLN A 414 30.41 4.91 -2.41
N LEU A 415 29.17 5.40 -2.45
CA LEU A 415 28.86 6.82 -2.58
C LEU A 415 29.44 7.64 -1.42
N ILE A 416 29.32 7.17 -0.17
CA ILE A 416 29.98 7.81 1.00
C ILE A 416 31.49 7.92 0.77
N GLY A 417 32.11 6.86 0.25
CA GLY A 417 33.54 6.83 -0.10
C GLY A 417 33.91 7.79 -1.24
N VAL A 418 33.02 7.99 -2.23
CA VAL A 418 33.19 8.97 -3.32
C VAL A 418 33.09 10.40 -2.77
N LEU A 419 32.00 10.73 -2.08
CA LEU A 419 31.73 12.06 -1.52
C LEU A 419 32.81 12.53 -0.55
N THR A 420 33.46 11.61 0.17
CA THR A 420 34.58 11.93 1.06
C THR A 420 35.79 12.49 0.31
N ARG A 421 36.02 12.01 -0.92
CA ARG A 421 37.19 12.33 -1.76
C ARG A 421 36.93 13.46 -2.76
N LEU A 422 35.69 13.81 -3.04
CA LEU A 422 35.34 14.92 -3.93
C LEU A 422 35.61 16.28 -3.29
N ARG A 423 36.08 17.23 -4.10
CA ARG A 423 36.35 18.61 -3.72
C ARG A 423 35.94 19.52 -4.89
N TYR A 424 35.05 20.46 -4.60
CA TYR A 424 34.61 21.50 -5.52
C TYR A 424 34.94 22.88 -4.94
N ASP A 425 35.30 23.83 -5.81
CA ASP A 425 35.60 25.21 -5.42
C ASP A 425 34.34 26.01 -5.05
N ASP A 426 33.19 25.61 -5.59
CA ASP A 426 31.88 26.18 -5.24
C ASP A 426 31.48 25.77 -3.82
N ARG A 427 31.28 26.77 -2.95
CA ARG A 427 30.98 26.57 -1.53
C ARG A 427 29.59 25.98 -1.28
N GLU A 428 28.61 26.33 -2.11
CA GLU A 428 27.23 25.86 -1.94
C GLU A 428 27.12 24.39 -2.34
N ILE A 429 27.70 24.02 -3.50
CA ILE A 429 27.80 22.63 -3.95
C ILE A 429 28.60 21.80 -2.93
N GLN A 430 29.74 22.30 -2.47
CA GLN A 430 30.57 21.58 -1.50
C GLN A 430 29.85 21.38 -0.14
N ALA A 431 29.07 22.36 0.31
CA ALA A 431 28.24 22.23 1.51
C ALA A 431 27.11 21.21 1.33
N GLY A 432 26.41 21.24 0.18
CA GLY A 432 25.36 20.28 -0.16
C GLY A 432 25.88 18.83 -0.22
N LEU A 433 27.03 18.59 -0.86
CA LEU A 433 27.67 17.27 -0.90
C LEU A 433 28.11 16.79 0.50
N HIS A 434 28.54 17.72 1.37
CA HIS A 434 28.90 17.38 2.74
C HIS A 434 27.67 16.99 3.57
N ALA A 435 26.55 17.71 3.42
CA ALA A 435 25.28 17.41 4.06
C ALA A 435 24.74 16.05 3.60
N LEU A 436 24.71 15.80 2.29
CA LEU A 436 24.35 14.50 1.72
C LEU A 436 25.18 13.37 2.32
N ARG A 437 26.51 13.54 2.41
CA ARG A 437 27.42 12.53 2.98
C ARG A 437 27.09 12.21 4.44
N ILE A 438 26.76 13.21 5.25
CA ILE A 438 26.41 13.01 6.67
C ILE A 438 25.09 12.24 6.78
N GLU A 439 24.07 12.66 6.03
CA GLU A 439 22.73 12.06 6.12
C GLU A 439 22.71 10.64 5.56
N ILE A 440 23.33 10.40 4.40
CA ILE A 440 23.43 9.04 3.86
C ILE A 440 24.23 8.11 4.77
N ALA A 441 25.29 8.60 5.44
CA ALA A 441 26.05 7.79 6.39
C ALA A 441 25.21 7.44 7.64
N ARG A 442 24.41 8.38 8.15
CA ARG A 442 23.48 8.13 9.25
C ARG A 442 22.44 7.07 8.87
N HIS A 443 21.84 7.20 7.69
CA HIS A 443 20.82 6.27 7.22
C HIS A 443 21.38 4.91 6.81
N TRP A 444 22.61 4.85 6.30
CA TRP A 444 23.34 3.60 6.05
C TRP A 444 23.60 2.83 7.34
N GLN A 445 24.02 3.50 8.42
CA GLN A 445 24.18 2.85 9.74
C GLN A 445 22.87 2.29 10.29
N ALA A 446 21.74 2.92 9.96
CA ALA A 446 20.40 2.43 10.31
C ALA A 446 19.88 1.33 9.38
N GLY A 447 20.63 0.94 8.34
CA GLY A 447 20.21 -0.04 7.33
C GLY A 447 19.08 0.43 6.42
N ALA A 448 18.93 1.75 6.23
CA ALA A 448 17.87 2.34 5.41
C ALA A 448 18.36 3.54 4.59
N PRO A 449 19.40 3.39 3.75
CA PRO A 449 20.05 4.50 3.04
C PRO A 449 19.10 5.27 2.09
N TRP A 450 18.04 4.64 1.58
CA TRP A 450 16.99 5.27 0.77
C TRP A 450 16.27 6.43 1.46
N ARG A 451 16.34 6.55 2.79
CA ARG A 451 15.79 7.71 3.51
C ARG A 451 16.55 9.01 3.23
N ALA A 452 17.78 8.94 2.70
CA ALA A 452 18.56 10.10 2.28
C ALA A 452 18.31 10.50 0.81
N ARG A 453 17.33 9.88 0.12
CA ARG A 453 17.11 10.02 -1.32
C ARG A 453 16.95 11.48 -1.77
N ASP A 454 16.16 12.27 -1.06
CA ASP A 454 15.88 13.67 -1.44
C ASP A 454 17.14 14.55 -1.47
N LEU A 455 18.17 14.17 -0.69
CA LEU A 455 19.45 14.89 -0.68
C LEU A 455 20.36 14.53 -1.85
N LEU A 456 20.02 13.51 -2.65
CA LEU A 456 20.77 13.16 -3.86
C LEU A 456 20.65 14.24 -4.93
N ASP A 457 19.66 15.14 -4.85
CA ASP A 457 19.43 16.20 -5.85
C ASP A 457 20.62 17.14 -6.05
N VAL A 458 21.53 17.26 -5.07
CA VAL A 458 22.80 17.98 -5.25
C VAL A 458 23.66 17.38 -6.37
N ILE A 459 23.55 16.06 -6.61
CA ILE A 459 24.27 15.33 -7.67
C ILE A 459 23.67 15.66 -9.05
N MET A 460 22.39 15.99 -9.13
CA MET A 460 21.73 16.33 -10.40
C MET A 460 22.42 17.49 -11.12
N ILE A 461 22.95 18.45 -10.36
CA ILE A 461 23.69 19.61 -10.89
C ILE A 461 25.03 19.19 -11.51
N LEU A 462 25.64 18.11 -11.00
CA LEU A 462 26.95 17.63 -11.43
C LEU A 462 26.83 16.67 -12.61
N ASP A 463 25.93 15.69 -12.49
CA ASP A 463 25.73 14.64 -13.48
C ASP A 463 24.33 14.06 -13.33
N MET A 464 23.41 14.49 -14.21
CA MET A 464 22.02 14.03 -14.23
C MET A 464 21.90 12.50 -14.46
N PRO A 465 22.60 11.88 -15.44
CA PRO A 465 22.62 10.42 -15.57
C PRO A 465 23.08 9.67 -14.30
N ALA A 466 24.13 10.15 -13.62
CA ALA A 466 24.60 9.53 -12.38
C ALA A 466 23.57 9.70 -11.26
N TRP A 467 22.96 10.87 -11.13
CA TRP A 467 21.87 11.13 -10.19
C TRP A 467 20.68 10.18 -10.42
N ALA A 468 20.17 10.07 -11.65
CA ALA A 468 19.04 9.19 -11.97
C ALA A 468 19.34 7.72 -11.67
N THR A 469 20.58 7.31 -11.91
CA THR A 469 21.05 5.95 -11.58
C THR A 469 21.11 5.73 -10.07
N LEU A 470 21.70 6.66 -9.31
CA LEU A 470 21.76 6.57 -7.85
C LEU A 470 20.38 6.59 -7.21
N LEU A 471 19.43 7.33 -7.77
CA LEU A 471 18.02 7.29 -7.37
C LEU A 471 17.40 5.89 -7.58
N GLY A 472 17.72 5.18 -8.65
CA GLY A 472 17.23 3.81 -8.84
C GLY A 472 17.86 2.80 -7.87
N LEU A 473 19.14 2.98 -7.55
CA LEU A 473 19.92 2.02 -6.74
C LEU A 473 19.74 2.21 -5.24
N ILE A 474 19.58 3.46 -4.78
CA ILE A 474 19.39 3.81 -3.37
C ILE A 474 17.89 3.99 -3.11
N ASP A 475 17.17 2.87 -3.21
CA ASP A 475 15.72 2.80 -3.05
C ASP A 475 15.31 1.61 -2.17
N GLU A 476 14.05 1.57 -1.71
CA GLU A 476 13.53 0.44 -0.93
C GLU A 476 13.46 -0.84 -1.75
N CYS A 477 13.16 -0.71 -3.04
CA CYS A 477 13.24 -1.74 -4.07
C CYS A 477 14.18 -1.25 -5.18
N PRO A 478 15.49 -1.60 -5.12
CA PRO A 478 16.46 -1.14 -6.10
C PRO A 478 16.15 -1.57 -7.53
N VAL A 479 16.32 -0.64 -8.48
CA VAL A 479 16.11 -0.85 -9.91
C VAL A 479 17.29 -0.33 -10.72
N ILE A 480 17.50 -0.90 -11.90
CA ILE A 480 18.49 -0.39 -12.85
C ILE A 480 17.83 0.62 -13.77
N HIS A 481 18.35 1.84 -13.78
CA HIS A 481 17.98 2.83 -14.77
C HIS A 481 18.47 2.41 -16.16
N ALA A 482 17.64 2.60 -17.20
CA ALA A 482 17.93 2.18 -18.57
C ALA A 482 19.26 2.77 -19.14
N GLY A 483 19.75 3.86 -18.54
CA GLY A 483 21.04 4.47 -18.86
C GLY A 483 22.27 3.57 -18.62
N ILE A 484 22.22 2.61 -17.68
CA ILE A 484 23.34 1.67 -17.44
C ILE A 484 23.45 0.65 -18.58
N GLY A 485 22.33 0.27 -19.20
CA GLY A 485 22.30 -0.68 -20.33
C GLY A 485 22.69 -0.07 -21.68
N ALA A 486 22.45 1.23 -21.86
CA ALA A 486 22.72 1.94 -23.12
C ALA A 486 24.22 2.05 -23.45
N SER A 487 25.12 1.92 -22.47
CA SER A 487 26.57 1.85 -22.67
C SER A 487 27.03 0.61 -23.46
N ARG A 488 26.14 -0.36 -23.73
CA ARG A 488 26.43 -1.60 -24.47
C ARG A 488 25.82 -1.69 -25.89
N GLY A 489 25.33 -0.59 -26.48
CA GLY A 489 25.20 -0.50 -27.94
C GLY A 489 23.79 -0.41 -28.55
N SER A 490 22.82 0.22 -27.90
CA SER A 490 21.56 0.62 -28.56
C SER A 490 21.55 2.13 -28.84
N PRO A 491 21.00 2.59 -29.98
CA PRO A 491 21.02 4.01 -30.34
C PRO A 491 20.25 4.82 -29.29
N THR A 492 20.86 5.93 -28.87
CA THR A 492 20.31 6.93 -27.94
C THR A 492 19.07 7.59 -28.53
N HIS A 493 17.93 6.90 -28.50
CA HIS A 493 16.62 7.54 -28.55
C HIS A 493 16.21 7.86 -27.12
N ALA A 494 15.65 9.06 -26.92
CA ALA A 494 15.29 9.67 -25.65
C ALA A 494 14.87 8.64 -24.57
N VAL A 495 15.84 8.23 -23.74
CA VAL A 495 15.59 7.36 -22.60
C VAL A 495 14.92 8.23 -21.54
N SER A 496 13.68 7.89 -21.17
CA SER A 496 12.99 8.57 -20.08
C SER A 496 13.80 8.40 -18.79
N ALA A 497 13.94 9.48 -18.00
CA ALA A 497 14.60 9.44 -16.68
C ALA A 497 13.93 8.47 -15.68
N PHE A 498 12.72 8.00 -16.02
CA PHE A 498 11.93 7.05 -15.24
C PHE A 498 11.84 5.65 -15.87
N SER A 499 12.56 5.41 -16.99
CA SER A 499 12.66 4.07 -17.55
C SER A 499 13.63 3.22 -16.72
N PHE A 500 13.11 2.20 -16.06
CA PHE A 500 13.90 1.28 -15.25
C PHE A 500 13.57 -0.18 -15.56
N GLU A 501 14.45 -1.05 -15.10
CA GLU A 501 14.26 -2.50 -15.09
C GLU A 501 14.51 -3.03 -13.67
N PHE A 502 13.71 -4.02 -13.24
CA PHE A 502 13.93 -4.72 -11.99
C PHE A 502 15.19 -5.60 -12.06
N ILE A 503 15.94 -5.64 -10.97
CA ILE A 503 17.13 -6.49 -10.86
C ILE A 503 16.68 -7.93 -10.59
N SER A 504 17.04 -8.85 -11.47
CA SER A 504 16.62 -10.24 -11.49
C SER A 504 17.76 -11.25 -11.58
N GLU A 505 18.99 -10.80 -11.88
CA GLU A 505 20.18 -11.64 -12.10
C GLU A 505 21.46 -11.00 -11.55
N ASN A 506 22.51 -11.78 -11.30
CA ASN A 506 23.78 -11.25 -10.79
C ASN A 506 24.56 -10.45 -11.85
N GLU A 507 24.31 -10.65 -13.14
CA GLU A 507 24.94 -9.86 -14.21
C GLU A 507 24.55 -8.36 -14.10
N GLN A 508 23.30 -8.10 -13.72
CA GLN A 508 22.81 -6.76 -13.44
C GLN A 508 23.53 -6.14 -12.22
N ILE A 509 23.73 -6.91 -11.15
CA ILE A 509 24.50 -6.46 -9.97
C ILE A 509 25.96 -6.17 -10.34
N ALA A 510 26.57 -6.98 -11.20
CA ALA A 510 27.93 -6.72 -11.70
C ALA A 510 28.03 -5.38 -12.44
N SER A 511 27.02 -5.06 -13.26
CA SER A 511 26.95 -3.77 -13.97
C SER A 511 26.79 -2.58 -13.01
N VAL A 512 26.07 -2.74 -11.89
CA VAL A 512 26.02 -1.74 -10.81
C VAL A 512 27.41 -1.52 -10.19
N ARG A 513 28.17 -2.60 -9.94
CA ARG A 513 29.52 -2.48 -9.39
C ARG A 513 30.47 -1.77 -10.37
N GLU A 514 30.38 -2.06 -11.66
CA GLU A 514 31.14 -1.36 -12.72
C GLU A 514 30.80 0.14 -12.75
N PHE A 515 29.51 0.49 -12.70
CA PHE A 515 29.06 1.88 -12.63
C PHE A 515 29.66 2.60 -11.41
N MET A 516 29.55 2.02 -10.21
CA MET A 516 30.08 2.64 -8.97
C MET A 516 31.60 2.82 -8.99
N GLN A 517 32.34 1.97 -9.70
CA GLN A 517 33.79 2.14 -9.90
C GLN A 517 34.11 3.31 -10.83
N SER A 518 33.26 3.58 -11.82
CA SER A 518 33.42 4.69 -12.78
C SER A 518 32.98 6.05 -12.20
N LEU A 519 32.06 6.06 -11.24
CA LEU A 519 31.42 7.26 -10.70
C LEU A 519 32.38 8.39 -10.25
N PRO A 520 33.51 8.12 -9.56
CA PRO A 520 34.44 9.17 -9.16
C PRO A 520 35.10 9.93 -10.32
N ALA A 521 35.23 9.28 -11.49
CA ALA A 521 35.80 9.92 -12.68
C ALA A 521 34.76 10.83 -13.34
N THR A 522 33.49 10.39 -13.41
CA THR A 522 32.39 11.16 -14.00
C THR A 522 32.07 12.39 -13.17
N MET A 523 32.03 12.27 -11.83
CA MET A 523 31.78 13.40 -10.90
C MET A 523 33.00 14.33 -10.69
N ARG A 524 34.03 14.28 -11.55
CA ARG A 524 35.16 15.22 -11.52
C ARG A 524 35.34 15.96 -12.85
N ALA A 525 34.74 15.44 -13.91
CA ALA A 525 34.65 16.11 -15.19
C ALA A 525 33.65 17.26 -15.09
#